data_AF-A0A944YBF1-F1
#
_entry.id   AF-A0A944YBF1-F1
#
_cell.length_a   1.000
_cell.length_b   1.000
_cell.length_c   1.000
_cell.angle_alpha   90.00
_cell.angle_beta   90.00
_cell.angle_gamma   90.00
#
_symmetry.space_group_name_H-M   'P 1'
#
loop_
_entity.id
_entity.type
_entity.pdbx_description
1 polymer ?
#
loop_
_entity_poly.entity_id
_entity_poly.type
_entity_poly.pdbx_seq_one_letter_code
_entity_poly.pdbx_strand_id
1 'polypeptide(L)'
;PLTARVYVNRVWHHVFGKGLVPTVDDFGVLGQKPTHPELLDWLAVWFVNEGEWSTKKLIRMLVLSSAFQMDSKSSPEMDAKDEVNDLLHKMRVRRLEGESIRDSLLKVSGQLDPKAYGPSEKIHLTSFMTGRGRPRESGPLDGANRRSIYVEVRRNFLSPFLITFDTPIPFTTFGKRSQSNVPAQSLVLMNDPFVIQQAEAWATKLQGLDISNEAKLIHVYETALGRLPAEEETRSARQFLKEQKRAHLKNVNGPEEAGKKAWADLCHVLFNVKEFIYIH
;
A
#
# COMPACT_ATOMS: atom_id res chain seq x y z
N PRO A 1 -29.20 17.48 3.21
CA PRO A 1 -28.70 17.41 4.61
C PRO A 1 -27.16 17.33 4.65
N LEU A 2 -26.49 18.17 5.46
CA LEU A 2 -25.02 18.32 5.47
C LEU A 2 -24.29 17.01 5.77
N THR A 3 -24.79 16.21 6.73
CA THR A 3 -24.20 14.92 7.13
C THR A 3 -24.01 13.96 5.96
N ALA A 4 -25.02 13.82 5.10
CA ALA A 4 -24.95 12.94 3.93
C ALA A 4 -23.89 13.43 2.93
N ARG A 5 -23.83 14.75 2.67
CA ARG A 5 -22.83 15.36 1.77
C ARG A 5 -21.41 15.14 2.28
N VAL A 6 -21.18 15.38 3.57
CA VAL A 6 -19.87 15.16 4.20
C VAL A 6 -19.46 13.69 4.12
N TYR A 7 -20.38 12.77 4.44
CA TYR A 7 -20.09 11.33 4.41
C TYR A 7 -19.82 10.83 2.98
N VAL A 8 -20.67 11.19 2.02
CA VAL A 8 -20.47 10.87 0.60
C VAL A 8 -19.14 11.40 0.10
N ASN A 9 -18.78 12.65 0.42
CA ASN A 9 -17.52 13.22 0.01
C ASN A 9 -16.30 12.48 0.62
N ARG A 10 -16.41 12.00 1.86
CA ARG A 10 -15.34 11.23 2.50
C ARG A 10 -15.19 9.85 1.83
N VAL A 11 -16.29 9.17 1.54
CA VAL A 11 -16.24 7.90 0.77
C VAL A 11 -15.69 8.13 -0.63
N TRP A 12 -16.13 9.19 -1.31
CA TRP A 12 -15.60 9.60 -2.61
C TRP A 12 -14.09 9.85 -2.53
N HIS A 13 -13.61 10.58 -1.52
CA HIS A 13 -12.18 10.83 -1.31
C HIS A 13 -11.39 9.53 -1.19
N HIS A 14 -11.87 8.53 -0.45
CA HIS A 14 -11.18 7.24 -0.35
C HIS A 14 -11.20 6.45 -1.66
N VAL A 15 -12.31 6.51 -2.42
CA VAL A 15 -12.46 5.79 -3.69
C VAL A 15 -11.64 6.44 -4.82
N PHE A 16 -11.69 7.77 -4.96
CA PHE A 16 -11.06 8.52 -6.05
C PHE A 16 -9.75 9.23 -5.67
N GLY A 17 -9.35 9.23 -4.40
CA GLY A 17 -8.13 9.89 -3.91
C GLY A 17 -8.26 11.40 -3.63
N LYS A 18 -9.26 12.07 -4.21
CA LYS A 18 -9.59 13.48 -3.95
C LYS A 18 -11.11 13.63 -3.77
N GLY A 19 -11.54 14.29 -2.70
CA GLY A 19 -12.96 14.59 -2.47
C GLY A 19 -13.50 15.58 -3.50
N LEU A 20 -14.79 15.50 -3.79
CA LEU A 20 -15.51 16.52 -4.56
C LEU A 20 -15.39 17.90 -3.89
N VAL A 21 -15.48 17.93 -2.56
CA VAL A 21 -14.98 19.03 -1.72
C VAL A 21 -13.57 18.65 -1.27
N PRO A 22 -12.52 19.34 -1.76
CA PRO A 22 -11.13 18.98 -1.46
C PRO A 22 -10.77 19.09 0.03
N THR A 23 -11.42 20.00 0.75
CA THR A 23 -11.33 20.14 2.21
C THR A 23 -12.25 19.13 2.90
N VAL A 24 -11.79 17.87 2.98
CA VAL A 24 -12.60 16.74 3.48
C VAL A 24 -13.18 16.97 4.88
N ASP A 25 -12.49 17.74 5.73
CA ASP A 25 -12.92 18.06 7.10
C ASP A 25 -13.66 19.40 7.24
N ASP A 26 -13.67 20.24 6.22
CA ASP A 26 -14.24 21.59 6.31
C ASP A 26 -15.18 21.86 5.13
N PHE A 27 -16.48 21.84 5.44
CA PHE A 27 -17.59 22.20 4.55
C PHE A 27 -18.15 23.60 4.88
N GLY A 28 -17.51 24.33 5.80
CA GLY A 28 -17.89 25.66 6.22
C GLY A 28 -17.33 26.75 5.31
N VAL A 29 -17.35 27.98 5.80
CA VAL A 29 -16.93 29.18 5.05
C VAL A 29 -15.44 29.17 4.70
N LEU A 30 -14.62 28.50 5.52
CA LEU A 30 -13.18 28.35 5.30
C LEU A 30 -12.85 27.13 4.41
N GLY A 31 -13.85 26.28 4.12
CA GLY A 31 -13.76 25.16 3.22
C GLY A 31 -13.75 25.58 1.74
N GLN A 32 -13.29 24.66 0.89
CA GLN A 32 -13.35 24.84 -0.56
C GLN A 32 -14.74 24.47 -1.10
N LYS A 33 -15.11 25.06 -2.24
CA LYS A 33 -16.35 24.70 -2.93
C LYS A 33 -16.22 23.32 -3.59
N PRO A 34 -17.33 22.57 -3.74
CA PRO A 34 -17.32 21.31 -4.48
C PRO A 34 -16.99 21.56 -5.96
N THR A 35 -16.19 20.67 -6.56
CA THR A 35 -15.93 20.69 -8.00
C THR A 35 -17.20 20.36 -8.80
N HIS A 36 -18.02 19.45 -8.28
CA HIS A 36 -19.29 19.01 -8.89
C HIS A 36 -20.44 19.10 -7.86
N PRO A 37 -21.03 20.28 -7.64
CA PRO A 37 -22.07 20.49 -6.62
C PRO A 37 -23.31 19.62 -6.85
N GLU A 38 -23.82 19.56 -8.09
CA GLU A 38 -25.03 18.80 -8.43
C GLU A 38 -24.83 17.29 -8.23
N LEU A 39 -23.66 16.77 -8.61
CA LEU A 39 -23.31 15.36 -8.38
C LEU A 39 -23.25 15.04 -6.88
N LEU A 40 -22.62 15.90 -6.08
CA LEU A 40 -22.54 15.73 -4.63
C LEU A 40 -23.94 15.71 -4.00
N ASP A 41 -24.82 16.63 -4.43
CA ASP A 41 -26.18 16.72 -3.91
C ASP A 41 -27.02 15.51 -4.33
N TRP A 42 -26.89 15.06 -5.58
CA TRP A 42 -27.54 13.85 -6.07
C TRP A 42 -27.09 12.61 -5.31
N LEU A 43 -25.78 12.40 -5.15
CA LEU A 43 -25.23 11.28 -4.38
C LEU A 43 -25.67 11.31 -2.93
N ALA A 44 -25.75 12.50 -2.31
CA ALA A 44 -26.21 12.65 -0.93
C ALA A 44 -27.70 12.28 -0.78
N VAL A 45 -28.55 12.66 -1.73
CA VAL A 45 -29.97 12.27 -1.74
C VAL A 45 -30.11 10.77 -1.98
N TRP A 46 -29.39 10.22 -2.97
CA TRP A 46 -29.40 8.79 -3.26
C TRP A 46 -28.93 7.97 -2.06
N PHE A 47 -27.86 8.38 -1.39
CA PHE A 47 -27.29 7.67 -0.24
C PHE A 47 -28.28 7.54 0.93
N VAL A 48 -29.11 8.57 1.13
CA VAL A 48 -30.14 8.57 2.18
C VAL A 48 -31.35 7.74 1.78
N ASN A 49 -31.87 7.95 0.57
CA ASN A 49 -33.16 7.37 0.16
C ASN A 49 -33.02 5.92 -0.32
N GLU A 50 -32.09 5.64 -1.24
CA GLU A 50 -31.93 4.33 -1.88
C GLU A 50 -30.76 3.53 -1.29
N GLY A 51 -29.71 4.27 -0.92
CA GLY A 51 -28.54 3.74 -0.26
C GLY A 51 -28.81 3.29 1.18
N GLU A 52 -29.86 3.80 1.82
CA GLU A 52 -30.23 3.50 3.22
C GLU A 52 -29.03 3.65 4.17
N TRP A 53 -28.19 4.68 3.94
CA TRP A 53 -26.94 4.91 4.67
C TRP A 53 -25.90 3.77 4.57
N SER A 54 -26.04 2.86 3.61
CA SER A 54 -25.11 1.73 3.41
C SER A 54 -23.84 2.16 2.69
N THR A 55 -22.72 2.15 3.41
CA THR A 55 -21.38 2.40 2.84
C THR A 55 -21.06 1.43 1.70
N LYS A 56 -21.47 0.16 1.82
CA LYS A 56 -21.22 -0.87 0.78
C LYS A 56 -21.96 -0.56 -0.51
N LYS A 57 -23.24 -0.14 -0.42
CA LYS A 57 -24.03 0.25 -1.61
C LYS A 57 -23.39 1.46 -2.29
N LEU A 58 -22.99 2.47 -1.51
CA LEU A 58 -22.32 3.67 -2.05
C LEU A 58 -20.98 3.33 -2.72
N ILE A 59 -20.10 2.57 -2.06
CA ILE A 59 -18.83 2.14 -2.67
C ILE A 59 -19.10 1.37 -3.96
N ARG A 60 -20.03 0.41 -3.96
CA ARG A 60 -20.39 -0.35 -5.17
C ARG A 60 -20.83 0.56 -6.31
N MET A 61 -21.68 1.55 -6.04
CA MET A 61 -22.09 2.52 -7.05
C MET A 61 -20.89 3.28 -7.63
N LEU A 62 -20.01 3.79 -6.76
CA LEU A 62 -18.86 4.57 -7.20
C LEU A 62 -17.87 3.73 -8.04
N VAL A 63 -17.53 2.52 -7.60
CA VAL A 63 -16.56 1.66 -8.32
C VAL A 63 -17.11 1.05 -9.61
N LEU A 64 -18.43 1.04 -9.79
CA LEU A 64 -19.08 0.62 -11.04
C LEU A 64 -19.34 1.80 -11.99
N SER A 65 -18.97 3.03 -11.61
CA SER A 65 -19.10 4.19 -12.49
C SER A 65 -18.06 4.17 -13.60
N SER A 66 -18.40 4.75 -14.76
CA SER A 66 -17.44 4.93 -15.86
C SER A 66 -16.23 5.75 -15.42
N ALA A 67 -16.43 6.76 -14.56
CA ALA A 67 -15.36 7.59 -14.02
C ALA A 67 -14.32 6.80 -13.22
N PHE A 68 -14.75 5.81 -12.43
CA PHE A 68 -13.81 4.94 -11.69
C PHE A 68 -13.10 3.93 -12.60
N GLN A 69 -13.76 3.49 -13.66
CA GLN A 69 -13.25 2.49 -14.60
C GLN A 69 -12.36 3.07 -15.71
N MET A 70 -12.08 4.38 -15.70
CA MET A 70 -11.17 5.00 -16.66
C MET A 70 -9.72 4.52 -16.43
N ASP A 71 -8.93 4.51 -17.51
CA ASP A 71 -7.48 4.28 -17.42
C ASP A 71 -6.79 5.45 -16.70
N SER A 72 -5.68 5.18 -16.03
CA SER A 72 -4.79 6.21 -15.46
C SER A 72 -3.91 6.90 -16.52
N LYS A 73 -3.85 6.35 -17.74
CA LYS A 73 -3.13 6.99 -18.86
C LYS A 73 -3.84 8.26 -19.34
N SER A 74 -3.11 9.36 -19.41
CA SER A 74 -3.57 10.63 -20.02
C SER A 74 -2.87 10.95 -21.34
N SER A 75 -3.51 11.83 -22.12
CA SER A 75 -2.86 12.57 -23.20
C SER A 75 -2.36 13.94 -22.70
N PRO A 76 -1.23 14.46 -23.22
CA PRO A 76 -0.72 15.77 -22.85
C PRO A 76 -1.72 16.91 -23.08
N GLU A 77 -2.58 16.79 -24.09
CA GLU A 77 -3.61 17.77 -24.38
C GLU A 77 -4.67 17.87 -23.27
N MET A 78 -5.12 16.73 -22.73
CA MET A 78 -6.10 16.71 -21.65
C MET A 78 -5.49 17.19 -20.33
N ASP A 79 -4.25 16.83 -20.06
CA ASP A 79 -3.53 17.31 -18.88
C ASP A 79 -3.26 18.82 -18.93
N ALA A 80 -3.08 19.40 -20.12
CA ALA A 80 -3.00 20.86 -20.27
C ALA A 80 -4.33 21.58 -20.02
N LYS A 81 -5.47 20.90 -20.22
CA LYS A 81 -6.82 21.45 -19.98
C LYS A 81 -7.25 21.32 -18.53
N ASP A 82 -6.84 20.25 -17.85
CA ASP A 82 -7.16 19.97 -16.45
C ASP A 82 -5.99 19.26 -15.75
N GLU A 83 -4.96 20.02 -15.39
CA GLU A 83 -3.75 19.48 -14.76
C GLU A 83 -4.07 18.78 -13.42
N VAL A 84 -5.05 19.29 -12.69
CA VAL A 84 -5.45 18.79 -11.37
C VAL A 84 -6.37 17.56 -11.48
N ASN A 85 -6.87 17.24 -12.68
CA ASN A 85 -7.80 16.14 -12.97
C ASN A 85 -9.13 16.26 -12.18
N ASP A 86 -9.63 17.48 -11.99
CA ASP A 86 -10.90 17.72 -11.30
C ASP A 86 -12.10 17.23 -12.08
N LEU A 87 -12.03 17.20 -13.41
CA LEU A 87 -13.03 16.66 -14.33
C LEU A 87 -12.95 15.14 -14.48
N LEU A 88 -11.98 14.48 -13.83
CA LEU A 88 -11.82 13.03 -13.81
C LEU A 88 -11.66 12.42 -15.20
N HIS A 89 -10.87 13.05 -16.08
CA HIS A 89 -10.57 12.51 -17.42
C HIS A 89 -9.63 11.31 -17.40
N LYS A 90 -9.04 10.99 -16.24
CA LYS A 90 -8.27 9.78 -15.98
C LYS A 90 -8.49 9.30 -14.55
N MET A 91 -8.24 8.02 -14.29
CA MET A 91 -8.11 7.55 -12.92
C MET A 91 -6.82 8.11 -12.30
N ARG A 92 -6.88 8.42 -11.00
CA ARG A 92 -5.70 8.94 -10.28
C ARG A 92 -4.85 7.77 -9.83
N VAL A 93 -3.56 7.83 -10.18
CA VAL A 93 -2.56 6.94 -9.57
C VAL A 93 -2.51 7.24 -8.07
N ARG A 94 -2.65 6.19 -7.25
CA ARG A 94 -2.70 6.32 -5.79
C ARG A 94 -1.58 5.55 -5.14
N ARG A 95 -0.87 6.21 -4.23
CA ARG A 95 0.10 5.56 -3.36
C ARG A 95 -0.63 4.75 -2.28
N LEU A 96 -0.18 3.54 -2.01
CA LEU A 96 -0.64 2.74 -0.90
C LEU A 96 -0.31 3.39 0.45
N GLU A 97 -1.23 3.26 1.41
CA GLU A 97 -1.01 3.63 2.81
C GLU A 97 0.00 2.68 3.47
N GLY A 98 0.69 3.12 4.52
CA GLY A 98 1.74 2.32 5.18
C GLY A 98 1.28 0.95 5.64
N GLU A 99 0.05 0.85 6.17
CA GLU A 99 -0.60 -0.39 6.58
C GLU A 99 -0.84 -1.32 5.40
N SER A 100 -1.24 -0.77 4.25
CA SER A 100 -1.45 -1.54 3.02
C SER A 100 -0.13 -2.04 2.44
N ILE A 101 0.93 -1.22 2.45
CA ILE A 101 2.27 -1.64 2.02
C ILE A 101 2.77 -2.79 2.89
N ARG A 102 2.68 -2.65 4.22
CA ARG A 102 3.09 -3.69 5.16
C ARG A 102 2.30 -4.99 4.97
N ASP A 103 0.97 -4.88 4.82
CA ASP A 103 0.10 -6.04 4.60
C ASP A 103 0.38 -6.70 3.23
N SER A 104 0.69 -5.92 2.20
CA SER A 104 1.12 -6.44 0.88
C SER A 104 2.41 -7.23 1.00
N LEU A 105 3.43 -6.73 1.71
CA LEU A 105 4.70 -7.44 1.97
C LEU A 105 4.45 -8.80 2.66
N LEU A 106 3.57 -8.84 3.66
CA LEU A 106 3.14 -10.08 4.33
C LEU A 106 2.37 -11.02 3.39
N LYS A 107 1.50 -10.47 2.54
CA LYS A 107 0.64 -11.25 1.66
C LYS A 107 1.45 -11.96 0.57
N VAL A 108 2.32 -11.23 -0.11
CA VAL A 108 3.11 -11.76 -1.24
C VAL A 108 4.16 -12.78 -0.77
N SER A 109 4.81 -12.51 0.37
CA SER A 109 5.73 -13.46 1.00
C SER A 109 5.04 -14.72 1.54
N GLY A 110 3.71 -14.72 1.62
CA GLY A 110 2.90 -15.81 2.15
C GLY A 110 2.92 -15.93 3.68
N GLN A 111 3.36 -14.89 4.37
CA GLN A 111 3.42 -14.86 5.83
C GLN A 111 2.12 -14.39 6.47
N LEU A 112 1.31 -13.58 5.77
CA LEU A 112 0.11 -12.93 6.35
C LEU A 112 -0.84 -13.92 7.03
N ASP A 113 -1.06 -13.73 8.33
CA ASP A 113 -2.15 -14.37 9.09
C ASP A 113 -3.48 -13.64 8.83
N PRO A 114 -4.47 -14.28 8.17
CA PRO A 114 -5.76 -13.66 7.89
C PRO A 114 -6.72 -13.62 9.08
N LYS A 115 -6.32 -14.13 10.26
CA LYS A 115 -7.19 -14.22 11.45
C LYS A 115 -7.82 -12.87 11.81
N ALA A 116 -9.15 -12.87 11.79
CA ALA A 116 -9.94 -11.73 12.19
C ALA A 116 -10.15 -11.71 13.71
N TYR A 117 -10.31 -10.50 14.27
CA TYR A 117 -10.60 -10.22 15.67
C TYR A 117 -9.51 -10.70 16.65
N GLY A 118 -9.79 -10.59 17.94
CA GLY A 118 -8.82 -10.90 19.00
C GLY A 118 -7.97 -9.69 19.44
N PRO A 119 -7.07 -9.90 20.40
CA PRO A 119 -6.26 -8.82 20.97
C PRO A 119 -5.27 -8.26 19.95
N SER A 120 -4.78 -7.05 20.19
CA SER A 120 -3.69 -6.47 19.41
C SER A 120 -2.36 -7.15 19.71
N GLU A 121 -1.47 -7.19 18.72
CA GLU A 121 -0.08 -7.58 18.89
C GLU A 121 0.73 -6.41 19.42
N LYS A 122 1.57 -6.67 20.41
CA LYS A 122 2.42 -5.64 21.00
C LYS A 122 3.30 -5.00 19.93
N ILE A 123 3.56 -3.70 20.07
CA ILE A 123 4.45 -2.99 19.16
C ILE A 123 5.89 -3.51 19.30
N HIS A 124 6.58 -3.67 18.17
CA HIS A 124 8.02 -3.92 18.18
C HIS A 124 8.79 -2.66 18.63
N LEU A 125 9.62 -2.81 19.65
CA LEU A 125 10.45 -1.73 20.18
C LEU A 125 11.89 -1.84 19.66
N THR A 126 12.34 -0.80 18.98
CA THR A 126 13.75 -0.68 18.58
C THR A 126 14.62 -0.25 19.76
N SER A 127 15.94 -0.38 19.62
CA SER A 127 16.93 0.10 20.61
C SER A 127 16.85 1.62 20.84
N PHE A 128 16.38 2.38 19.85
CA PHE A 128 16.26 3.84 19.91
C PHE A 128 14.98 4.32 20.61
N MET A 129 13.99 3.43 20.80
CA MET A 129 12.72 3.73 21.45
C MET A 129 12.85 3.74 22.97
N THR A 130 13.52 4.78 23.48
CA THR A 130 13.74 5.03 24.91
C THR A 130 12.81 6.13 25.42
N GLY A 131 12.49 6.13 26.72
CA GLY A 131 11.71 7.22 27.33
C GLY A 131 10.68 6.77 28.36
N ARG A 132 10.03 7.76 29.00
CA ARG A 132 9.00 7.54 30.01
C ARG A 132 7.77 6.86 29.39
N GLY A 133 7.32 5.78 30.01
CA GLY A 133 6.18 5.00 29.52
C GLY A 133 6.54 3.95 28.46
N ARG A 134 7.84 3.66 28.27
CA ARG A 134 8.28 2.56 27.40
C ARG A 134 7.59 1.25 27.83
N PRO A 135 6.99 0.50 26.89
CA PRO A 135 6.42 -0.81 27.20
C PRO A 135 7.48 -1.73 27.79
N ARG A 136 7.09 -2.55 28.76
CA ARG A 136 8.02 -3.52 29.39
C ARG A 136 8.42 -4.63 28.44
N GLU A 137 7.54 -4.98 27.51
CA GLU A 137 7.74 -6.07 26.55
C GLU A 137 7.69 -5.53 25.14
N SER A 138 8.63 -5.99 24.31
CA SER A 138 8.66 -5.73 22.87
C SER A 138 7.87 -6.82 22.15
N GLY A 139 7.05 -6.44 21.18
CA GLY A 139 6.43 -7.38 20.26
C GLY A 139 7.39 -7.86 19.15
N PRO A 140 6.95 -8.85 18.37
CA PRO A 140 7.70 -9.34 17.22
C PRO A 140 7.76 -8.27 16.12
N LEU A 141 8.88 -8.23 15.38
CA LEU A 141 9.13 -7.26 14.31
C LEU A 141 8.04 -7.29 13.22
N ASP A 142 7.61 -8.50 12.85
CA ASP A 142 6.58 -8.78 11.85
C ASP A 142 5.15 -8.67 12.40
N GLY A 143 4.96 -8.21 13.65
CA GLY A 143 3.65 -8.15 14.31
C GLY A 143 2.92 -9.50 14.33
N ALA A 144 3.65 -10.60 14.54
CA ALA A 144 3.15 -11.97 14.51
C ALA A 144 2.45 -12.31 13.19
N ASN A 145 2.93 -11.71 12.11
CA ASN A 145 2.38 -11.77 10.76
C ASN A 145 0.92 -11.29 10.60
N ARG A 146 0.36 -10.63 11.61
CA ARG A 146 -1.02 -10.14 11.55
C ARG A 146 -1.12 -8.89 10.71
N ARG A 147 -2.33 -8.67 10.17
CA ARG A 147 -2.69 -7.41 9.50
C ARG A 147 -2.33 -6.22 10.36
N SER A 148 -1.85 -5.15 9.73
CA SER A 148 -1.34 -3.95 10.39
C SER A 148 -2.36 -3.29 11.32
N ILE A 149 -3.67 -3.48 11.06
CA ILE A 149 -4.76 -3.02 11.93
C ILE A 149 -4.76 -3.65 13.33
N TYR A 150 -4.07 -4.78 13.53
CA TYR A 150 -3.93 -5.45 14.82
C TYR A 150 -2.63 -5.09 15.53
N VAL A 151 -1.74 -4.31 14.92
CA VAL A 151 -0.53 -3.82 15.59
C VAL A 151 -0.93 -2.75 16.60
N GLU A 152 -0.49 -2.91 17.84
CA GLU A 152 -0.79 -1.98 18.93
C GLU A 152 -0.25 -0.57 18.63
N VAL A 153 -1.13 0.44 18.74
CA VAL A 153 -0.75 1.84 18.59
C VAL A 153 -0.49 2.45 19.96
N ARG A 154 0.78 2.70 20.27
CA ARG A 154 1.19 3.42 21.48
C ARG A 154 1.65 4.83 21.11
N ARG A 155 0.98 5.84 21.64
CA ARG A 155 1.18 7.27 21.31
C ARG A 155 2.64 7.72 21.23
N ASN A 156 3.49 7.28 22.16
CA ASN A 156 4.90 7.67 22.22
C ASN A 156 5.85 6.62 21.63
N PHE A 157 5.33 5.49 21.17
CA PHE A 157 6.07 4.30 20.73
C PHE A 157 5.38 3.72 19.49
N LEU A 158 5.34 4.50 18.42
CA LEU A 158 4.75 4.10 17.14
C LEU A 158 5.76 3.30 16.30
N SER A 159 5.27 2.50 15.35
CA SER A 159 6.12 1.77 14.41
C SER A 159 6.90 2.75 13.53
N PRO A 160 8.25 2.69 13.51
CA PRO A 160 9.05 3.53 12.61
C PRO A 160 8.69 3.31 11.14
N PHE A 161 8.49 2.05 10.73
CA PHE A 161 8.07 1.70 9.37
C PHE A 161 6.75 2.40 8.99
N LEU A 162 5.72 2.30 9.83
CA LEU A 162 4.42 2.91 9.54
C LEU A 162 4.47 4.44 9.54
N ILE A 163 5.27 5.05 10.43
CA ILE A 163 5.49 6.51 10.44
C ILE A 163 6.17 6.97 9.15
N THR A 164 7.20 6.26 8.68
CA THR A 164 7.88 6.59 7.43
C THR A 164 6.91 6.62 6.25
N PHE A 165 5.87 5.78 6.29
CA PHE A 165 4.80 5.74 5.29
C PHE A 165 3.53 6.51 5.70
N ASP A 166 3.73 7.67 6.31
CA ASP A 166 2.72 8.70 6.57
C ASP A 166 1.52 8.20 7.40
N THR A 167 1.78 7.34 8.40
CA THR A 167 0.72 6.97 9.36
C THR A 167 0.34 8.15 10.25
N PRO A 168 -0.97 8.47 10.38
CA PRO A 168 -1.47 9.51 11.25
C PRO A 168 -0.99 9.31 12.69
N ILE A 169 -0.37 10.35 13.23
CA ILE A 169 0.04 10.37 14.63
C ILE A 169 -1.19 10.62 15.51
N PRO A 170 -1.43 9.84 16.59
CA PRO A 170 -2.63 9.94 17.43
C PRO A 170 -2.55 11.11 18.44
N PHE A 171 -2.17 12.28 17.94
CA PHE A 171 -2.19 13.55 18.68
C PHE A 171 -3.33 14.46 18.26
N THR A 172 -3.84 14.30 17.04
CA THR A 172 -4.95 15.09 16.49
C THR A 172 -5.73 14.24 15.47
N THR A 173 -6.86 14.77 15.02
CA THR A 173 -7.68 14.18 13.95
C THR A 173 -7.15 14.55 12.58
N PHE A 174 -7.19 13.61 11.64
CA PHE A 174 -6.84 13.81 10.24
C PHE A 174 -7.99 13.33 9.36
N GLY A 175 -8.60 14.19 8.53
CA GLY A 175 -9.58 13.76 7.53
C GLY A 175 -9.01 13.48 6.16
N LYS A 176 -7.76 13.86 5.92
CA LYS A 176 -6.97 13.43 4.77
C LYS A 176 -5.55 13.15 5.24
N ARG A 177 -5.05 11.96 4.90
CA ARG A 177 -3.65 11.58 5.16
C ARG A 177 -2.73 12.35 4.23
N SER A 178 -1.58 12.80 4.74
CA SER A 178 -0.49 13.25 3.88
C SER A 178 0.07 12.08 3.09
N GLN A 179 0.51 12.33 1.86
CA GLN A 179 1.27 11.37 1.07
C GLN A 179 2.58 12.04 0.69
N SER A 180 3.67 11.60 1.31
CA SER A 180 5.01 12.06 0.99
C SER A 180 5.68 11.11 0.00
N ASN A 181 6.65 11.63 -0.75
CA ASN A 181 7.49 10.85 -1.67
C ASN A 181 8.95 11.21 -1.42
N VAL A 182 9.38 11.00 -0.17
CA VAL A 182 10.72 11.35 0.30
C VAL A 182 11.69 10.18 0.14
N PRO A 183 12.99 10.42 -0.14
CA PRO A 183 13.98 9.35 -0.30
C PRO A 183 14.07 8.38 0.88
N ALA A 184 13.76 8.86 2.09
CA ALA A 184 13.73 8.04 3.31
C ALA A 184 12.76 6.84 3.20
N GLN A 185 11.67 6.96 2.44
CA GLN A 185 10.71 5.87 2.22
C GLN A 185 11.32 4.73 1.39
N SER A 186 12.03 5.07 0.30
CA SER A 186 12.75 4.08 -0.51
C SER A 186 13.88 3.43 0.30
N LEU A 187 14.59 4.21 1.12
CA LEU A 187 15.63 3.68 2.00
C LEU A 187 15.09 2.68 3.03
N VAL A 188 13.86 2.89 3.54
CA VAL A 188 13.20 1.93 4.42
C VAL A 188 12.87 0.63 3.69
N LEU A 189 12.34 0.68 2.45
CA LEU A 189 12.12 -0.55 1.66
C LEU A 189 13.44 -1.29 1.36
N MET A 190 14.53 -0.57 1.21
CA MET A 190 15.83 -1.16 0.93
C MET A 190 16.51 -1.77 2.17
N ASN A 191 16.31 -1.21 3.36
CA ASN A 191 17.15 -1.53 4.53
C ASN A 191 16.39 -2.04 5.77
N ASP A 192 15.07 -1.90 5.81
CA ASP A 192 14.32 -2.29 6.99
C ASP A 192 14.39 -3.83 7.19
N PRO A 193 14.78 -4.32 8.38
CA PRO A 193 14.89 -5.74 8.65
C PRO A 193 13.60 -6.52 8.38
N PHE A 194 12.44 -5.89 8.57
CA PHE A 194 11.15 -6.51 8.24
C PHE A 194 11.07 -6.79 6.74
N VAL A 195 11.42 -5.82 5.88
CA VAL A 195 11.33 -5.98 4.43
C VAL A 195 12.29 -7.06 3.93
N ILE A 196 13.50 -7.10 4.48
CA ILE A 196 14.50 -8.15 4.17
C ILE A 196 13.97 -9.53 4.59
N GLN A 197 13.43 -9.65 5.81
CA GLN A 197 12.82 -10.89 6.31
C GLN A 197 11.69 -11.38 5.39
N GLN A 198 10.84 -10.46 4.91
CA GLN A 198 9.76 -10.81 3.99
C GLN A 198 10.27 -11.27 2.63
N ALA A 199 11.36 -10.70 2.12
CA ALA A 199 11.96 -11.12 0.85
C ALA A 199 12.57 -12.52 0.97
N GLU A 200 13.25 -12.82 2.08
CA GLU A 200 13.79 -14.15 2.37
C GLU A 200 12.69 -15.22 2.56
N ALA A 201 11.62 -14.86 3.26
CA ALA A 201 10.46 -15.71 3.44
C ALA A 201 9.79 -16.01 2.09
N TRP A 202 9.68 -15.01 1.22
CA TRP A 202 9.13 -15.19 -0.11
C TRP A 202 9.99 -16.12 -0.97
N ALA A 203 11.31 -15.91 -0.98
CA ALA A 203 12.24 -16.80 -1.67
C ALA A 203 12.16 -18.25 -1.17
N THR A 204 12.04 -18.44 0.15
CA THR A 204 11.84 -19.77 0.75
C THR A 204 10.58 -20.45 0.22
N LYS A 205 9.47 -19.72 0.19
CA LYS A 205 8.20 -20.19 -0.38
C LYS A 205 8.35 -20.58 -1.85
N LEU A 206 9.06 -19.79 -2.65
CA LEU A 206 9.31 -20.08 -4.07
C LEU A 206 10.18 -21.33 -4.28
N GLN A 207 11.17 -21.57 -3.42
CA GLN A 207 11.97 -22.79 -3.50
C GLN A 207 11.16 -24.05 -3.17
N GLY A 208 10.16 -23.95 -2.29
CA GLY A 208 9.24 -25.04 -2.00
C GLY A 208 8.26 -25.39 -3.14
N LEU A 209 8.19 -24.59 -4.21
CA LEU A 209 7.37 -24.89 -5.38
C LEU A 209 8.15 -25.76 -6.38
N ASP A 210 7.55 -26.90 -6.75
CA ASP A 210 8.06 -27.82 -7.78
C ASP A 210 7.65 -27.35 -9.19
N ILE A 211 8.18 -26.19 -9.59
CA ILE A 211 7.96 -25.56 -10.90
C ILE A 211 9.27 -25.03 -11.45
N SER A 212 9.33 -24.78 -12.77
CA SER A 212 10.53 -24.21 -13.42
C SER A 212 10.86 -22.80 -12.92
N ASN A 213 12.11 -22.38 -13.07
CA ASN A 213 12.53 -21.02 -12.71
C ASN A 213 11.78 -19.95 -13.52
N GLU A 214 11.42 -20.26 -14.76
CA GLU A 214 10.59 -19.40 -15.63
C GLU A 214 9.19 -19.23 -15.04
N ALA A 215 8.58 -20.33 -14.59
CA ALA A 215 7.29 -20.28 -13.92
C ALA A 215 7.37 -19.53 -12.58
N LYS A 216 8.45 -19.70 -11.81
CA LYS A 216 8.71 -18.90 -10.59
C LYS A 216 8.81 -17.42 -10.91
N LEU A 217 9.52 -17.04 -11.96
CA LEU A 217 9.67 -15.64 -12.37
C LEU A 217 8.30 -15.03 -12.70
N ILE A 218 7.50 -15.70 -13.52
CA ILE A 218 6.14 -15.26 -13.85
C ILE A 218 5.31 -15.11 -12.57
N HIS A 219 5.32 -16.13 -11.70
CA HIS A 219 4.55 -16.13 -10.46
C HIS A 219 4.90 -14.96 -9.54
N VAL A 220 6.18 -14.59 -9.43
CA VAL A 220 6.62 -13.48 -8.58
C VAL A 220 6.11 -12.14 -9.12
N TYR A 221 6.20 -11.91 -10.43
CA TYR A 221 5.68 -10.69 -11.06
C TYR A 221 4.15 -10.59 -10.95
N GLU A 222 3.42 -11.68 -11.21
CA GLU A 222 1.96 -11.69 -11.05
C GLU A 222 1.54 -11.44 -9.60
N THR A 223 2.26 -12.01 -8.64
CA THR A 223 1.92 -11.89 -7.21
C THR A 223 2.27 -10.49 -6.66
N ALA A 224 3.38 -9.88 -7.08
CA ALA A 224 3.76 -8.53 -6.64
C ALA A 224 3.04 -7.42 -7.40
N LEU A 225 2.91 -7.54 -8.72
CA LEU A 225 2.51 -6.44 -9.61
C LEU A 225 1.14 -6.66 -10.26
N GLY A 226 0.55 -7.85 -10.14
CA GLY A 226 -0.76 -8.15 -10.73
C GLY A 226 -0.75 -8.29 -12.26
N ARG A 227 0.43 -8.42 -12.87
CA ARG A 227 0.60 -8.56 -14.32
C ARG A 227 1.76 -9.49 -14.67
N LEU A 228 1.79 -9.93 -15.93
CA LEU A 228 2.92 -10.67 -16.48
C LEU A 228 4.14 -9.75 -16.66
N PRO A 229 5.37 -10.28 -16.52
CA PRO A 229 6.59 -9.54 -16.82
C PRO A 229 6.70 -9.28 -18.32
N ALA A 230 7.19 -8.10 -18.69
CA ALA A 230 7.58 -7.81 -20.06
C ALA A 230 8.81 -8.65 -20.47
N GLU A 231 9.08 -8.75 -21.78
CA GLU A 231 10.23 -9.51 -22.29
C GLU A 231 11.57 -8.99 -21.76
N GLU A 232 11.71 -7.66 -21.66
CA GLU A 232 12.92 -7.01 -21.15
C GLU A 232 13.08 -7.22 -19.63
N GLU A 233 11.99 -7.15 -18.86
CA GLU A 233 11.98 -7.46 -17.42
C GLU A 233 12.38 -8.92 -17.18
N THR A 234 11.86 -9.85 -17.99
CA THR A 234 12.19 -11.27 -17.93
C THR A 234 13.68 -11.49 -18.23
N ARG A 235 14.21 -10.83 -19.25
CA ARG A 235 15.64 -10.91 -19.63
C ARG A 235 16.53 -10.39 -18.49
N SER A 236 16.22 -9.20 -17.96
CA SER A 236 16.97 -8.57 -16.88
C SER A 236 16.92 -9.38 -15.59
N ALA A 237 15.75 -9.90 -15.21
CA ALA A 237 15.60 -10.75 -14.02
C ALA A 237 16.37 -12.08 -14.13
N ARG A 238 16.39 -12.73 -15.30
CA ARG A 238 17.20 -13.93 -15.53
C ARG A 238 18.70 -13.64 -15.40
N GLN A 239 19.16 -12.54 -15.99
CA GLN A 239 20.55 -12.13 -15.89
C GLN A 239 20.92 -11.84 -14.43
N PHE A 240 20.08 -11.08 -13.73
CA PHE A 240 20.24 -10.75 -12.31
C PHE A 240 20.35 -12.00 -11.44
N LEU A 241 19.44 -12.97 -11.59
CA LEU A 241 19.48 -14.23 -10.83
C LEU A 241 20.79 -15.00 -11.06
N LYS A 242 21.29 -15.04 -12.30
CA LYS A 242 22.56 -15.70 -12.63
C LYS A 242 23.75 -15.01 -11.97
N GLU A 243 23.79 -13.68 -12.01
CA GLU A 243 24.84 -12.87 -11.42
C GLU A 243 24.84 -12.96 -9.89
N GLN A 244 23.68 -12.81 -9.25
CA GLN A 244 23.54 -12.93 -7.80
C GLN A 244 23.88 -14.32 -7.30
N LYS A 245 23.42 -15.38 -7.99
CA LYS A 245 23.80 -16.76 -7.63
C LYS A 245 25.32 -16.94 -7.68
N ARG A 246 26.00 -16.39 -8.71
CA ARG A 246 27.46 -16.44 -8.82
C ARG A 246 28.16 -15.65 -7.71
N ALA A 247 27.61 -14.51 -7.30
CA ALA A 247 28.15 -13.72 -6.20
C ALA A 247 28.02 -14.46 -4.86
N HIS A 248 26.83 -14.98 -4.55
CA HIS A 248 26.57 -15.70 -3.30
C HIS A 248 27.34 -17.01 -3.18
N LEU A 249 27.60 -17.72 -4.28
CA LEU A 249 28.45 -18.92 -4.29
C LEU A 249 29.85 -18.71 -3.68
N LYS A 250 30.34 -17.47 -3.62
CA LYS A 250 31.62 -17.14 -2.95
C LYS A 250 31.51 -17.11 -1.42
N ASN A 251 30.30 -16.91 -0.91
CA ASN A 251 30.04 -16.58 0.50
C ASN A 251 29.18 -17.62 1.22
N VAL A 252 28.56 -18.58 0.51
CA VAL A 252 27.68 -19.60 1.11
C VAL A 252 28.06 -21.01 0.70
N ASN A 253 27.76 -21.97 1.58
CA ASN A 253 28.04 -23.38 1.35
C ASN A 253 26.91 -24.01 0.51
N GLY A 254 27.14 -24.06 -0.80
CA GLY A 254 26.35 -24.86 -1.72
C GLY A 254 25.47 -24.08 -2.71
N PRO A 255 25.17 -24.70 -3.87
CA PRO A 255 24.46 -24.03 -4.97
C PRO A 255 22.97 -23.78 -4.71
N GLU A 256 22.38 -24.51 -3.76
CA GLU A 256 20.98 -24.37 -3.37
C GLU A 256 20.77 -23.10 -2.53
N GLU A 257 21.55 -22.93 -1.47
CA GLU A 257 21.51 -21.74 -0.61
C GLU A 257 21.86 -20.47 -1.40
N ALA A 258 22.85 -20.54 -2.30
CA ALA A 258 23.16 -19.43 -3.19
C ALA A 258 22.01 -19.07 -4.14
N GLY A 259 21.27 -20.09 -4.61
CA GLY A 259 20.07 -19.89 -5.41
C GLY A 259 18.95 -19.23 -4.62
N LYS A 260 18.70 -19.70 -3.39
CA LYS A 260 17.71 -19.12 -2.48
C LYS A 260 17.98 -17.65 -2.19
N LYS A 261 19.24 -17.28 -1.89
CA LYS A 261 19.63 -15.87 -1.68
C LYS A 261 19.46 -15.02 -2.93
N ALA A 262 19.83 -15.53 -4.11
CA ALA A 262 19.60 -14.80 -5.37
C ALA A 262 18.10 -14.51 -5.62
N TRP A 263 17.22 -15.45 -5.26
CA TRP A 263 15.77 -15.24 -5.32
C TRP A 263 15.28 -14.24 -4.26
N ALA A 264 15.86 -14.25 -3.06
CA ALA A 264 15.55 -13.25 -2.02
C ALA A 264 15.91 -11.84 -2.49
N ASP A 265 17.08 -11.67 -3.14
CA ASP A 265 17.48 -10.40 -3.73
C ASP A 265 16.51 -9.94 -4.82
N LEU A 266 16.03 -10.85 -5.68
CA LEU A 266 15.05 -10.50 -6.71
C LEU A 266 13.69 -10.10 -6.09
N CYS A 267 13.23 -10.81 -5.06
CA CYS A 267 12.02 -10.46 -4.32
C CYS A 267 12.15 -9.07 -3.68
N HIS A 268 13.33 -8.78 -3.11
CA HIS A 268 13.63 -7.49 -2.51
C HIS A 268 13.67 -6.36 -3.55
N VAL A 269 14.23 -6.61 -4.74
CA VAL A 269 14.17 -5.66 -5.87
C VAL A 269 12.72 -5.32 -6.21
N LEU A 270 11.84 -6.32 -6.30
CA LEU A 270 10.43 -6.10 -6.65
C LEU A 270 9.67 -5.30 -5.58
N PHE A 271 9.99 -5.46 -4.30
CA PHE A 271 9.44 -4.58 -3.25
C PHE A 271 9.83 -3.11 -3.41
N ASN A 272 10.96 -2.84 -4.07
CA ASN A 272 11.48 -1.50 -4.30
C ASN A 272 11.02 -0.89 -5.65
N VAL A 273 10.31 -1.64 -6.49
CA VAL A 273 9.72 -1.11 -7.71
C VAL A 273 8.53 -0.20 -7.35
N LYS A 274 8.40 0.95 -8.03
CA LYS A 274 7.31 1.91 -7.77
C LYS A 274 5.94 1.24 -7.87
N GLU A 275 5.72 0.42 -8.90
CA GLU A 275 4.47 -0.30 -9.14
C GLU A 275 4.03 -1.17 -7.94
N PHE A 276 4.94 -1.60 -7.06
CA PHE A 276 4.58 -2.37 -5.87
C PHE A 276 3.77 -1.55 -4.83
N ILE A 277 4.00 -0.23 -4.76
CA ILE A 277 3.37 0.64 -3.76
C ILE A 277 2.40 1.67 -4.37
N TYR A 278 2.18 1.63 -5.69
CA TYR A 278 1.24 2.51 -6.40
C TYR A 278 0.19 1.66 -7.12
N ILE A 279 -1.07 2.06 -7.02
CA ILE A 279 -2.18 1.49 -7.80
C ILE A 279 -2.54 2.47 -8.92
N HIS A 280 -2.60 1.94 -10.13
CA HIS A 280 -3.04 2.62 -11.35
C HIS A 280 -4.52 2.35 -11.63
#